data_AF-A0A7C5MTT8-F1
#
_entry.id   AF-A0A7C5MTT8-F1
#
_cell.length_a   1.000
_cell.length_b   1.000
_cell.length_c   1.000
_cell.angle_alpha   90.00
_cell.angle_beta   90.00
_cell.angle_gamma   90.00
#
_symmetry.space_group_name_H-M   'P 1'
#
loop_
_entity.id
_entity.type
_entity.pdbx_description
1 polymer ?
#
loop_
_entity_poly.entity_id
_entity_poly.type
_entity_poly.pdbx_seq_one_letter_code
_entity_poly.pdbx_strand_id
1 'polypeptide(L)'
;MTVSIKQSKYRTIVFTILISILLFPNIVLSFTAKLPEQCWTEGEGKILVEEVNITIPTSLAKLKSIRVELEENLRNILGWSILRLYYNPNVVSSQHINENSLAIYYYNENVGAWEKVSSSINKMNHYVDANVTHFSTYGLLGEISPYCGDGVCNNGETYSSCPQDCPAPAPSGGGAVGGTPAGGAPSVSAVCDENWTCSSWFECYPNGTQYRVCRDLNNCNTTKYKPAEEQACTYAPATTSTTTTTTTTTIPTTTTILPTAGPTGFFAFITSPVAIVAIVIIIVGVVGVFLLKRVGWLKPKL
;
A
#
# COMPACT_ATOMS: atom_id res chain seq x y z
N MET A 1 13.18 12.06 -1.24
CA MET A 1 12.46 12.91 -0.27
C MET A 1 13.41 13.21 0.89
N THR A 2 13.35 14.39 1.51
CA THR A 2 14.19 14.71 2.69
C THR A 2 13.38 14.48 3.95
N VAL A 3 13.92 13.70 4.90
CA VAL A 3 13.27 13.41 6.18
C VAL A 3 14.13 14.03 7.28
N SER A 4 13.66 15.11 7.92
CA SER A 4 14.40 15.71 9.04
C SER A 4 14.11 14.94 10.33
N ILE A 5 15.14 14.33 10.92
CA ILE A 5 15.03 13.60 12.19
C ILE A 5 15.35 14.58 13.33
N LYS A 6 14.36 14.94 14.16
CA LYS A 6 14.55 15.81 15.34
C LYS A 6 14.72 14.99 16.61
N GLN A 7 15.84 15.16 17.32
CA GLN A 7 16.16 14.44 18.55
C GLN A 7 15.62 15.14 19.82
N SER A 8 15.31 14.35 20.87
CA SER A 8 15.01 14.86 22.23
C SER A 8 15.64 13.95 23.30
N LYS A 9 16.11 14.56 24.38
CA LYS A 9 17.19 14.10 25.29
C LYS A 9 16.94 12.82 26.10
N TYR A 10 15.75 12.26 26.18
CA TYR A 10 15.50 11.13 27.08
C TYR A 10 14.35 10.24 26.60
N ARG A 11 14.65 9.29 25.70
CA ARG A 11 13.93 8.01 25.50
C ARG A 11 14.39 7.37 24.20
N THR A 12 14.29 6.05 24.09
CA THR A 12 14.15 5.36 22.79
C THR A 12 12.98 6.03 22.06
N ILE A 13 13.27 6.90 21.09
CA ILE A 13 12.21 7.53 20.32
C ILE A 13 11.88 6.61 19.15
N VAL A 14 10.77 5.89 19.27
CA VAL A 14 10.15 5.20 18.15
C VAL A 14 9.49 6.27 17.29
N PHE A 15 10.19 6.74 16.25
CA PHE A 15 9.58 7.61 15.26
C PHE A 15 8.80 6.75 14.27
N THR A 16 7.48 6.65 14.46
CA THR A 16 6.62 6.18 13.36
C THR A 16 6.52 7.32 12.37
N ILE A 17 7.40 7.34 11.37
CA ILE A 17 7.23 8.24 10.24
C ILE A 17 6.16 7.62 9.34
N LEU A 18 4.94 8.15 9.43
CA LEU A 18 3.93 7.93 8.42
C LEU A 18 4.37 8.69 7.18
N ILE A 19 5.17 8.05 6.33
CA ILE A 19 5.50 8.59 5.02
C ILE A 19 4.23 8.42 4.16
N SER A 20 3.31 9.38 4.23
CA SER A 20 2.28 9.52 3.20
C SER A 20 2.96 10.06 1.95
N ILE A 21 3.46 9.16 1.11
CA ILE A 21 4.18 9.53 -0.11
C ILE A 21 3.15 10.04 -1.12
N LEU A 22 3.17 11.34 -1.43
CA LEU A 22 2.33 11.95 -2.47
C LEU A 22 2.47 11.28 -3.85
N LEU A 23 3.54 10.50 -4.07
CA LEU A 23 3.83 9.76 -5.30
C LEU A 23 3.60 8.23 -5.16
N PHE A 24 3.50 7.68 -3.94
CA PHE A 24 3.40 6.24 -3.69
C PHE A 24 2.55 5.95 -2.44
N PRO A 25 1.22 6.15 -2.49
CA PRO A 25 0.35 6.02 -1.31
C PRO A 25 0.35 4.62 -0.65
N ASN A 26 0.90 3.60 -1.34
CA ASN A 26 0.90 2.19 -0.94
C ASN A 26 2.21 1.70 -0.31
N ILE A 27 3.10 2.60 0.10
CA ILE A 27 4.33 2.22 0.78
C ILE A 27 4.31 2.90 2.14
N VAL A 28 4.29 2.09 3.19
CA VAL A 28 4.47 2.58 4.56
C VAL A 28 5.78 2.03 5.08
N LEU A 29 6.70 2.93 5.37
CA LEU A 29 8.00 2.63 5.96
C LEU A 29 8.04 3.26 7.35
N SER A 30 8.08 2.43 8.39
CA SER A 30 8.19 2.88 9.78
C SER A 30 9.51 2.41 10.36
N PHE A 31 10.37 3.33 10.79
CA PHE A 31 11.74 2.99 11.20
C PHE A 31 11.97 3.19 12.70
N THR A 32 12.79 2.32 13.28
CA THR A 32 13.32 2.47 14.63
C THR A 32 14.83 2.67 14.55
N ALA A 33 15.28 3.90 14.84
CA ALA A 33 16.68 4.23 14.96
C ALA A 33 17.20 3.86 16.35
N LYS A 34 18.32 3.12 16.43
CA LYS A 34 19.05 2.87 17.68
C LYS A 34 20.25 3.82 17.71
N LEU A 35 20.12 4.89 18.47
CA LEU A 35 21.16 5.90 18.58
C LEU A 35 22.16 5.54 19.69
N PRO A 36 23.48 5.70 19.46
CA PRO A 36 24.47 5.58 20.53
C PRO A 36 24.28 6.70 21.56
N GLU A 37 24.51 6.40 22.85
CA GLU A 37 24.26 7.28 24.02
C GLU A 37 25.00 8.64 24.01
N GLN A 38 25.85 8.93 23.02
CA GLN A 38 26.79 10.07 23.03
C GLN A 38 26.70 11.00 21.80
N CYS A 39 25.77 10.83 20.86
CA CYS A 39 25.71 11.70 19.67
C CYS A 39 24.71 12.86 19.82
N TRP A 40 25.24 14.05 20.12
CA TRP A 40 24.55 15.33 19.95
C TRP A 40 24.83 15.91 18.57
N THR A 41 24.06 15.50 17.57
CA THR A 41 24.04 16.17 16.27
C THR A 41 22.61 16.16 15.74
N GLU A 42 22.05 17.34 15.45
CA GLU A 42 20.89 17.47 14.55
C GLU A 42 21.36 16.99 13.17
N GLY A 43 21.10 15.73 12.87
CA GLY A 43 21.35 15.16 11.54
C GLY A 43 20.05 15.21 10.74
N GLU A 44 19.99 16.05 9.73
CA GLU A 44 19.08 15.81 8.63
C GLU A 44 19.69 14.71 7.77
N GLY A 45 18.90 13.72 7.37
CA GLY A 45 19.37 12.78 6.37
C GLY A 45 18.24 12.29 5.48
N LYS A 46 18.57 12.08 4.22
CA LYS A 46 17.58 11.76 3.21
C LYS A 46 17.41 10.25 3.12
N ILE A 47 16.17 9.80 3.18
CA ILE A 47 15.77 8.46 2.76
C ILE A 47 15.23 8.60 1.33
N LEU A 48 15.85 7.88 0.41
CA LEU A 48 15.39 7.76 -0.96
C LEU A 48 14.63 6.44 -1.09
N VAL A 49 13.40 6.54 -1.56
CA VAL A 49 12.56 5.39 -1.93
C VAL A 49 12.15 5.61 -3.36
N GLU A 50 12.50 4.66 -4.22
CA GLU A 50 12.16 4.70 -5.63
C GLU A 50 11.66 3.33 -6.10
N GLU A 51 10.71 3.33 -7.04
CA GLU A 51 10.34 2.11 -7.74
C GLU A 51 11.42 1.76 -8.75
N VAL A 52 11.83 0.50 -8.74
CA VAL A 52 12.90 0.01 -9.60
C VAL A 52 12.46 -1.23 -10.35
N ASN A 53 12.94 -1.40 -11.57
CA ASN A 53 12.77 -2.66 -12.28
C ASN A 53 13.81 -3.66 -11.80
N ILE A 54 13.33 -4.88 -11.53
CA ILE A 54 14.15 -5.97 -11.03
C ILE A 54 13.99 -7.21 -11.91
N THR A 55 15.03 -8.02 -11.95
CA THR A 55 15.00 -9.39 -12.48
C THR A 55 14.80 -10.34 -11.31
N ILE A 56 13.85 -11.27 -11.44
CA ILE A 56 13.52 -12.26 -10.41
C ILE A 56 13.58 -13.68 -10.99
N PRO A 57 13.74 -14.71 -10.13
CA PRO A 57 13.62 -16.10 -10.55
C PRO A 57 12.26 -16.36 -11.22
N THR A 58 12.23 -17.22 -12.24
CA THR A 58 11.02 -17.53 -13.04
C THR A 58 9.90 -18.19 -12.24
N SER A 59 10.21 -18.78 -11.09
CA SER A 59 9.23 -19.39 -10.18
C SER A 59 8.44 -18.37 -9.36
N LEU A 60 8.81 -17.10 -9.41
CA LEU A 60 8.17 -16.01 -8.67
C LEU A 60 7.60 -14.98 -9.66
N ALA A 61 6.49 -14.38 -9.27
CA ALA A 61 5.92 -13.22 -9.92
C ALA A 61 6.12 -11.97 -9.06
N LYS A 62 6.34 -10.83 -9.73
CA LYS A 62 6.59 -9.53 -9.11
C LYS A 62 5.29 -8.73 -9.02
N LEU A 63 4.90 -8.35 -7.80
CA LEU A 63 3.83 -7.38 -7.58
C LEU A 63 4.36 -5.95 -7.42
N LYS A 64 5.44 -5.80 -6.65
CA LYS A 64 6.04 -4.48 -6.38
C LYS A 64 7.54 -4.59 -6.14
N SER A 65 8.30 -3.56 -6.50
CA SER A 65 9.74 -3.50 -6.25
C SER A 65 10.20 -2.08 -5.96
N ILE A 66 10.94 -1.91 -4.88
CA ILE A 66 11.42 -0.61 -4.41
C ILE A 66 12.90 -0.70 -4.04
N ARG A 67 13.62 0.39 -4.20
CA ARG A 67 14.97 0.57 -3.70
C ARG A 67 14.93 1.58 -2.57
N VAL A 68 15.48 1.20 -1.41
CA VAL A 68 15.54 2.07 -0.23
C VAL A 68 17.00 2.38 0.02
N GLU A 69 17.37 3.66 -0.10
CA GLU A 69 18.73 4.14 0.12
C GLU A 69 18.75 5.26 1.16
N LEU A 70 19.84 5.31 1.93
CA LEU A 70 20.14 6.38 2.86
C LEU A 70 21.37 7.16 2.42
N GLU A 71 21.34 8.44 2.73
CA GLU A 71 22.52 9.28 2.77
C GLU A 71 23.56 8.71 3.77
N GLU A 72 24.85 8.72 3.39
CA GLU A 72 25.95 7.99 4.07
C GLU A 72 26.01 8.21 5.58
N ASN A 73 25.60 9.40 6.03
CA ASN A 73 25.66 9.86 7.42
C ASN A 73 24.70 9.11 8.37
N LEU A 74 23.70 8.37 7.83
CA LEU A 74 22.67 7.69 8.62
C LEU A 74 22.75 6.15 8.56
N ARG A 75 23.71 5.57 7.81
CA ARG A 75 23.78 4.12 7.54
C ARG A 75 23.93 3.25 8.80
N ASN A 76 24.57 3.76 9.85
CA ASN A 76 24.85 3.02 11.09
C ASN A 76 23.83 3.26 12.22
N ILE A 77 22.76 4.02 11.95
CA ILE A 77 21.83 4.50 12.99
C ILE A 77 20.56 3.64 13.06
N LEU A 78 20.30 2.81 12.05
CA LEU A 78 19.08 2.01 12.02
C LEU A 78 19.26 0.68 12.72
N GLY A 79 18.38 0.44 13.70
CA GLY A 79 18.30 -0.85 14.37
C GLY A 79 17.44 -1.81 13.56
N TRP A 80 16.21 -1.41 13.28
CA TRP A 80 15.25 -2.18 12.49
C TRP A 80 14.09 -1.29 12.03
N SER A 81 13.43 -1.69 10.94
CA SER A 81 12.35 -0.94 10.31
C SER A 81 11.24 -1.90 9.88
N ILE A 82 10.00 -1.48 10.00
CA ILE A 82 8.85 -2.19 9.44
C ILE A 82 8.65 -1.67 8.01
N LEU A 83 8.86 -2.56 7.05
CA LEU A 83 8.49 -2.34 5.66
C LEU A 83 7.11 -2.91 5.44
N ARG A 84 6.15 -2.09 5.01
CA ARG A 84 4.81 -2.51 4.61
C ARG A 84 4.56 -2.14 3.15
N LEU A 85 4.27 -3.15 2.35
CA LEU A 85 3.97 -3.04 0.93
C LEU A 85 2.53 -3.49 0.67
N TYR A 86 1.68 -2.57 0.20
CA TYR A 86 0.34 -2.94 -0.23
C TYR A 86 0.37 -3.56 -1.64
N TYR A 87 -0.55 -4.48 -1.90
CA TYR A 87 -0.75 -5.13 -3.19
C TYR A 87 -2.17 -4.95 -3.69
N ASN A 88 -2.35 -5.03 -5.01
CA ASN A 88 -3.66 -5.04 -5.63
C ASN A 88 -4.14 -6.51 -5.79
N PRO A 89 -5.23 -6.93 -5.12
CA PRO A 89 -5.72 -8.31 -5.23
C PRO A 89 -6.13 -8.69 -6.66
N ASN A 90 -6.49 -7.73 -7.51
CA ASN A 90 -6.79 -8.01 -8.92
C ASN A 90 -5.55 -8.41 -9.72
N VAL A 91 -4.38 -7.85 -9.39
CA VAL A 91 -3.11 -8.21 -10.01
C VAL A 91 -2.67 -9.60 -9.52
N VAL A 92 -2.88 -9.89 -8.24
CA VAL A 92 -2.65 -11.24 -7.68
C VAL A 92 -3.47 -12.27 -8.47
N SER A 93 -4.77 -12.02 -8.65
CA SER A 93 -5.66 -12.93 -9.39
C SER A 93 -5.32 -13.02 -10.88
N SER A 94 -5.04 -11.89 -11.56
CA SER A 94 -4.79 -11.88 -13.01
C SER A 94 -3.43 -12.46 -13.40
N GLN A 95 -2.46 -12.44 -12.49
CA GLN A 95 -1.16 -13.08 -12.66
C GLN A 95 -1.13 -14.52 -12.09
N HIS A 96 -2.29 -15.04 -11.67
CA HIS A 96 -2.43 -16.36 -11.06
C HIS A 96 -1.46 -16.57 -9.88
N ILE A 97 -1.23 -15.54 -9.07
CA ILE A 97 -0.32 -15.62 -7.93
C ILE A 97 -1.04 -16.25 -6.75
N ASN A 98 -0.40 -17.21 -6.10
CA ASN A 98 -0.91 -17.75 -4.84
C ASN A 98 -0.77 -16.68 -3.75
N GLU A 99 -1.88 -16.06 -3.34
CA GLU A 99 -1.87 -15.00 -2.33
C GLU A 99 -1.24 -15.45 -0.99
N ASN A 100 -1.30 -16.74 -0.64
CA ASN A 100 -0.68 -17.25 0.58
C ASN A 100 0.86 -17.32 0.52
N SER A 101 1.42 -17.22 -0.69
CA SER A 101 2.86 -17.27 -0.92
C SER A 101 3.52 -15.88 -0.90
N LEU A 102 2.73 -14.81 -0.83
CA LEU A 102 3.23 -13.44 -0.88
C LEU A 102 4.22 -13.18 0.26
N ALA A 103 5.40 -12.68 -0.10
CA ALA A 103 6.44 -12.36 0.85
C ALA A 103 7.29 -11.19 0.37
N ILE A 104 7.91 -10.52 1.32
CA ILE A 104 8.94 -9.51 1.05
C ILE A 104 10.27 -10.23 0.86
N TYR A 105 10.96 -9.91 -0.23
CA TYR A 105 12.32 -10.35 -0.52
C TYR A 105 13.24 -9.15 -0.54
N TYR A 106 14.52 -9.37 -0.24
CA TYR A 106 15.57 -8.39 -0.45
C TYR A 106 16.63 -8.95 -1.39
N TYR A 107 17.27 -8.09 -2.16
CA TYR A 107 18.38 -8.49 -3.02
C TYR A 107 19.68 -8.47 -2.20
N ASN A 108 20.30 -9.64 -2.02
CA ASN A 108 21.60 -9.75 -1.39
C ASN A 108 22.69 -9.57 -2.44
N GLU A 109 23.27 -8.37 -2.49
CA GLU A 109 24.34 -8.03 -3.45
C GLU A 109 25.61 -8.86 -3.26
N ASN A 110 25.87 -9.39 -2.05
CA ASN A 110 27.04 -10.22 -1.78
C ASN A 110 26.92 -11.61 -2.43
N VAL A 111 25.69 -12.12 -2.53
CA VAL A 111 25.38 -13.45 -3.08
C VAL A 111 24.86 -13.36 -4.52
N GLY A 112 24.39 -12.17 -4.94
CA GLY A 112 23.76 -11.95 -6.24
C GLY A 112 22.39 -12.64 -6.35
N ALA A 113 21.67 -12.77 -5.23
CA ALA A 113 20.42 -13.53 -5.15
C ALA A 113 19.35 -12.82 -4.32
N TRP A 114 18.09 -13.13 -4.62
CA TRP A 114 16.94 -12.71 -3.83
C TRP A 114 16.75 -13.62 -2.62
N GLU A 115 16.65 -13.02 -1.44
CA GLU A 115 16.43 -13.74 -0.19
C GLU A 115 15.09 -13.36 0.43
N LYS A 116 14.36 -14.38 0.90
CA LYS A 116 13.04 -14.22 1.51
C LYS A 116 13.17 -13.66 2.93
N VAL A 117 12.43 -12.61 3.23
CA VAL A 117 12.31 -12.05 4.58
C VAL A 117 11.12 -12.70 5.29
N SER A 118 11.25 -12.95 6.59
CA SER A 118 10.12 -13.32 7.44
C SER A 118 9.06 -12.21 7.41
N SER A 119 7.93 -12.50 6.75
CA SER A 119 6.88 -11.53 6.44
C SER A 119 5.51 -12.03 6.89
N SER A 120 4.59 -11.10 7.15
CA SER A 120 3.19 -11.37 7.52
C SER A 120 2.26 -10.80 6.46
N ILE A 121 1.23 -11.57 6.08
CA ILE A 121 0.26 -11.20 5.04
C ILE A 121 -1.05 -10.76 5.70
N ASN A 122 -1.53 -9.58 5.36
CA ASN A 122 -2.84 -9.09 5.75
C ASN A 122 -3.76 -9.03 4.53
N LYS A 123 -4.52 -10.12 4.31
CA LYS A 123 -5.43 -10.25 3.16
C LYS A 123 -6.62 -9.31 3.19
N MET A 124 -7.03 -8.86 4.37
CA MET A 124 -8.17 -7.95 4.53
C MET A 124 -7.80 -6.52 4.12
N ASN A 125 -6.57 -6.11 4.39
CA ASN A 125 -6.06 -4.77 4.08
C ASN A 125 -5.08 -4.78 2.90
N HIS A 126 -4.95 -5.92 2.22
CA HIS A 126 -4.10 -6.17 1.06
C HIS A 126 -2.67 -5.62 1.20
N TYR A 127 -1.97 -6.02 2.26
CA TYR A 127 -0.54 -5.72 2.41
C TYR A 127 0.26 -6.89 2.94
N VAL A 128 1.57 -6.83 2.69
CA VAL A 128 2.57 -7.67 3.35
C VAL A 128 3.51 -6.76 4.12
N ASP A 129 3.83 -7.12 5.36
CA ASP A 129 4.82 -6.43 6.15
C ASP A 129 5.93 -7.33 6.69
N ALA A 130 7.10 -6.75 6.90
CA ALA A 130 8.27 -7.45 7.40
C ALA A 130 9.14 -6.53 8.25
N ASN A 131 9.86 -7.13 9.20
CA ASN A 131 10.92 -6.44 9.92
C ASN A 131 12.23 -6.53 9.14
N VAL A 132 12.74 -5.39 8.69
CA VAL A 132 13.98 -5.27 7.91
C VAL A 132 15.05 -4.54 8.70
N THR A 133 16.29 -5.03 8.63
CA THR A 133 17.41 -4.55 9.46
C THR A 133 18.46 -3.77 8.67
N HIS A 134 18.30 -3.66 7.36
CA HIS A 134 19.27 -3.05 6.47
C HIS A 134 18.58 -2.40 5.28
N PHE A 135 19.38 -1.75 4.44
CA PHE A 135 18.93 -1.18 3.18
C PHE A 135 19.22 -2.11 2.03
N SER A 136 18.25 -2.23 1.14
CA SER A 136 18.36 -3.07 -0.03
C SER A 136 17.34 -2.62 -1.07
N THR A 137 17.41 -3.29 -2.22
CA THR A 137 16.27 -3.40 -3.12
C THR A 137 15.33 -4.47 -2.59
N TYR A 138 14.09 -4.09 -2.33
CA TYR A 138 13.04 -4.97 -1.84
C TYR A 138 12.03 -5.29 -2.94
N GLY A 139 11.53 -6.53 -2.94
CA GLY A 139 10.48 -7.00 -3.84
C GLY A 139 9.33 -7.62 -3.04
N LEU A 140 8.09 -7.25 -3.36
CA LEU A 140 6.90 -8.01 -2.98
C LEU A 140 6.64 -9.04 -4.07
N LEU A 141 6.96 -10.29 -3.77
CA LEU A 141 6.91 -11.41 -4.72
C LEU A 141 5.96 -12.49 -4.21
N GLY A 142 5.40 -13.27 -5.14
CA GLY A 142 4.60 -14.45 -4.83
C GLY A 142 4.93 -15.60 -5.78
N GLU A 143 4.67 -16.82 -5.35
CA GLU A 143 4.68 -18.00 -6.19
C GLU A 143 3.48 -17.97 -7.15
N ILE A 144 3.74 -18.32 -8.39
CA ILE A 144 2.67 -18.50 -9.37
C ILE A 144 1.92 -19.78 -8.99
N SER A 145 0.62 -19.66 -8.74
CA SER A 145 -0.27 -20.80 -8.58
C SER A 145 -0.38 -21.52 -9.93
N PRO A 146 -0.29 -22.86 -9.96
CA PRO A 146 -0.64 -23.64 -11.14
C PRO A 146 -2.04 -23.24 -11.61
N TYR A 147 -2.21 -22.80 -12.85
CA TYR A 147 -3.50 -22.38 -13.39
C TYR A 147 -3.86 -23.24 -14.59
N CYS A 148 -5.09 -23.74 -14.62
CA CYS A 148 -5.53 -24.63 -15.69
C CYS A 148 -6.50 -23.97 -16.65
N GLY A 149 -6.34 -24.31 -17.92
CA GLY A 149 -7.08 -23.82 -19.06
C GLY A 149 -6.40 -22.69 -19.84
N ASP A 150 -5.09 -22.45 -19.68
CA ASP A 150 -4.35 -21.49 -20.51
C ASP A 150 -3.67 -22.12 -21.75
N GLY A 151 -3.72 -23.46 -21.85
CA GLY A 151 -3.16 -24.24 -22.94
C GLY A 151 -1.64 -24.44 -22.88
N VAL A 152 -0.97 -24.06 -21.78
CA VAL A 152 0.48 -24.16 -21.62
C VAL A 152 0.85 -24.84 -20.30
N CYS A 153 1.31 -26.09 -20.36
CA CYS A 153 1.82 -26.81 -19.19
C CYS A 153 3.11 -26.20 -18.63
N ASN A 154 3.02 -25.31 -17.64
CA ASN A 154 4.17 -24.61 -17.04
C ASN A 154 3.99 -24.39 -15.52
N ASN A 155 4.84 -23.59 -14.87
CA ASN A 155 4.67 -23.15 -13.47
C ASN A 155 4.41 -24.26 -12.42
N GLY A 156 4.95 -25.46 -12.63
CA GLY A 156 4.76 -26.60 -11.72
C GLY A 156 3.42 -27.32 -11.90
N GLU A 157 2.68 -27.02 -12.97
CA GLU A 157 1.55 -27.81 -13.41
C GLU A 157 1.99 -29.22 -13.76
N THR A 158 1.16 -30.16 -13.36
CA THR A 158 1.33 -31.58 -13.64
C THR A 158 0.03 -32.06 -14.28
N TYR A 159 0.06 -33.19 -14.98
CA TYR A 159 -1.18 -33.83 -15.43
C TYR A 159 -2.20 -34.04 -14.30
N SER A 160 -1.73 -34.31 -13.08
CA SER A 160 -2.59 -34.50 -11.91
C SER A 160 -3.27 -33.21 -11.43
N SER A 161 -2.57 -32.07 -11.48
CA SER A 161 -3.14 -30.78 -11.08
C SER A 161 -3.84 -30.07 -12.24
N CYS A 162 -3.47 -30.42 -13.48
CA CYS A 162 -3.82 -29.68 -14.69
C CYS A 162 -3.95 -30.55 -15.95
N PRO A 163 -4.89 -31.51 -15.99
CA PRO A 163 -5.02 -32.43 -17.12
C PRO A 163 -5.52 -31.77 -18.41
N GLN A 164 -5.97 -30.51 -18.34
CA GLN A 164 -6.43 -29.73 -19.50
C GLN A 164 -5.23 -29.22 -20.32
N ASP A 165 -4.17 -28.76 -19.66
CA ASP A 165 -3.02 -28.12 -20.31
C ASP A 165 -1.78 -29.02 -20.32
N CYS A 166 -1.64 -29.90 -19.33
CA CYS A 166 -0.55 -30.86 -19.25
C CYS A 166 -0.96 -32.21 -19.84
N PRO A 167 -0.16 -32.79 -20.75
CA PRO A 167 -0.44 -34.11 -21.29
C PRO A 167 -0.34 -35.19 -20.21
N ALA A 168 -1.17 -36.22 -20.32
CA ALA A 168 -1.07 -37.41 -19.47
C ALA A 168 0.37 -37.97 -19.52
N PRO A 169 0.97 -38.37 -18.38
CA PRO A 169 2.27 -39.01 -18.40
C PRO A 169 2.13 -40.27 -19.25
N ALA A 170 2.84 -40.28 -20.38
CA ALA A 170 2.75 -41.38 -21.33
C ALA A 170 3.16 -42.67 -20.60
N PRO A 171 2.40 -43.78 -20.74
CA PRO A 171 2.90 -45.08 -20.35
C PRO A 171 4.20 -45.30 -21.12
N SER A 172 5.30 -45.56 -20.41
CA SER A 172 6.65 -45.61 -20.96
C SER A 172 6.71 -46.47 -22.24
N GLY A 173 6.76 -45.79 -23.38
CA GLY A 173 6.82 -46.37 -24.72
C GLY A 173 7.29 -45.28 -25.67
N GLY A 174 8.51 -45.44 -26.19
CA GLY A 174 9.26 -44.40 -26.88
C GLY A 174 8.71 -43.94 -28.24
N GLY A 175 9.23 -42.81 -28.71
CA GLY A 175 9.07 -42.32 -30.08
C GLY A 175 9.20 -40.80 -30.19
N ALA A 176 10.26 -40.34 -30.84
CA ALA A 176 10.59 -38.93 -31.09
C ALA A 176 9.92 -38.38 -32.37
N VAL A 177 10.20 -37.09 -32.63
CA VAL A 177 9.95 -36.22 -33.81
C VAL A 177 8.56 -35.56 -33.89
N GLY A 178 8.37 -34.28 -34.19
CA GLY A 178 9.24 -33.20 -34.66
C GLY A 178 8.37 -32.24 -35.50
N GLY A 179 8.53 -30.91 -35.36
CA GLY A 179 7.85 -29.95 -36.23
C GLY A 179 7.97 -28.48 -35.81
N THR A 180 8.99 -27.79 -36.32
CA THR A 180 8.97 -26.34 -36.60
C THR A 180 8.84 -26.15 -38.12
N PRO A 181 8.25 -25.03 -38.58
CA PRO A 181 9.11 -24.10 -39.32
C PRO A 181 8.76 -22.60 -39.19
N ALA A 182 9.82 -21.80 -39.39
CA ALA A 182 9.88 -20.47 -40.03
C ALA A 182 9.15 -19.29 -39.35
N GLY A 183 9.74 -18.11 -39.17
CA GLY A 183 10.73 -17.43 -40.03
C GLY A 183 10.06 -16.16 -40.58
N GLY A 184 10.14 -15.06 -39.82
CA GLY A 184 9.64 -13.74 -40.21
C GLY A 184 10.69 -12.67 -39.91
N ALA A 185 11.16 -12.01 -40.96
CA ALA A 185 12.13 -10.90 -40.94
C ALA A 185 11.55 -9.65 -40.23
N PRO A 186 12.39 -8.68 -39.81
CA PRO A 186 11.97 -7.62 -38.91
C PRO A 186 11.10 -6.60 -39.66
N SER A 187 9.83 -6.51 -39.30
CA SER A 187 9.00 -5.39 -39.73
C SER A 187 9.54 -4.12 -39.08
N VAL A 188 9.74 -3.09 -39.90
CA VAL A 188 9.92 -1.70 -39.48
C VAL A 188 9.05 -1.45 -38.25
N SER A 189 9.68 -0.97 -37.16
CA SER A 189 9.04 -0.70 -35.87
C SER A 189 7.80 0.18 -36.10
N ALA A 190 6.65 -0.45 -36.29
CA ALA A 190 5.36 0.20 -36.21
C ALA A 190 5.26 0.63 -34.75
N VAL A 191 5.41 1.92 -34.50
CA VAL A 191 5.16 2.49 -33.18
C VAL A 191 3.71 2.12 -32.85
N CYS A 192 3.55 1.29 -31.83
CA CYS A 192 2.23 0.86 -31.40
C CYS A 192 1.63 1.98 -30.57
N ASP A 193 0.54 2.57 -31.07
CA ASP A 193 -0.22 3.56 -30.33
C ASP A 193 -1.11 2.85 -29.31
N GLU A 194 -0.83 3.05 -28.03
CA GLU A 194 -1.57 2.43 -26.92
C GLU A 194 -3.03 2.91 -26.90
N ASN A 195 -3.99 1.98 -26.81
CA ASN A 195 -5.42 2.31 -26.70
C ASN A 195 -6.04 1.63 -25.48
N TRP A 196 -6.09 2.35 -24.37
CA TRP A 196 -6.52 1.80 -23.08
C TRP A 196 -8.03 1.94 -22.86
N THR A 197 -8.67 0.82 -22.51
CA THR A 197 -10.01 0.80 -21.93
C THR A 197 -9.92 0.38 -20.46
N CYS A 198 -10.59 1.10 -19.56
CA CYS A 198 -10.55 0.82 -18.14
C CYS A 198 -11.94 0.50 -17.60
N SER A 199 -12.00 -0.39 -16.60
CA SER A 199 -13.21 -0.63 -15.82
C SER A 199 -13.62 0.61 -15.02
N SER A 200 -14.84 0.59 -14.48
CA SER A 200 -15.18 1.43 -13.33
C SER A 200 -14.23 1.15 -12.17
N TRP A 201 -14.07 2.13 -11.29
CA TRP A 201 -13.38 1.95 -10.02
C TRP A 201 -14.14 0.93 -9.16
N PHE A 202 -13.39 -0.01 -8.56
CA PHE A 202 -13.91 -0.92 -7.55
C PHE A 202 -14.19 -0.19 -6.24
N GLU A 203 -14.74 -0.92 -5.26
CA GLU A 203 -14.98 -0.37 -3.93
C GLU A 203 -13.68 0.17 -3.30
N CYS A 204 -13.84 1.20 -2.47
CA CYS A 204 -12.74 1.67 -1.65
C CYS A 204 -12.40 0.60 -0.60
N TYR A 205 -11.12 0.31 -0.41
CA TYR A 205 -10.66 -0.61 0.61
C TYR A 205 -10.34 0.13 1.92
N PRO A 206 -10.28 -0.55 3.08
CA PRO A 206 -10.00 0.07 4.38
C PRO A 206 -8.68 0.85 4.47
N ASN A 207 -7.73 0.56 3.56
CA ASN A 207 -6.47 1.29 3.43
C ASN A 207 -6.62 2.66 2.73
N GLY A 208 -7.83 3.05 2.32
CA GLY A 208 -8.10 4.33 1.65
C GLY A 208 -7.72 4.33 0.16
N THR A 209 -7.61 3.15 -0.45
CA THR A 209 -7.24 2.98 -1.86
C THR A 209 -8.33 2.21 -2.60
N GLN A 210 -8.60 2.60 -3.85
CA GLN A 210 -9.46 1.85 -4.77
C GLN A 210 -8.69 1.55 -6.06
N TYR A 211 -9.07 0.47 -6.71
CA TYR A 211 -8.41 -0.04 -7.90
C TYR A 211 -9.35 -0.03 -9.10
N ARG A 212 -8.80 -0.07 -10.31
CA ARG A 212 -9.51 -0.40 -11.55
C ARG A 212 -8.58 -1.22 -12.45
N VAL A 213 -9.13 -1.91 -13.44
CA VAL A 213 -8.33 -2.65 -14.43
C VAL A 213 -8.36 -1.92 -15.75
N CYS A 214 -7.20 -1.69 -16.35
CA CYS A 214 -7.05 -1.13 -17.70
C CYS A 214 -6.46 -2.20 -18.64
N ARG A 215 -7.11 -2.40 -19.79
CA ARG A 215 -6.65 -3.29 -20.86
C ARG A 215 -6.29 -2.46 -22.09
N ASP A 216 -5.15 -2.74 -22.67
CA ASP A 216 -4.76 -2.21 -23.97
C ASP A 216 -5.49 -3.00 -25.07
N LEU A 217 -6.27 -2.30 -25.89
CA LEU A 217 -7.02 -2.89 -27.00
C LEU A 217 -6.12 -3.22 -28.20
N ASN A 218 -4.95 -2.59 -28.28
CA ASN A 218 -4.01 -2.77 -29.39
C ASN A 218 -2.88 -3.75 -29.04
N ASN A 219 -2.87 -4.31 -27.82
CA ASN A 219 -1.86 -5.27 -27.34
C ASN A 219 -0.41 -4.80 -27.60
N CYS A 220 -0.11 -3.53 -27.36
CA CYS A 220 1.19 -2.92 -27.61
C CYS A 220 2.29 -3.39 -26.65
N ASN A 221 1.93 -4.00 -25.52
CA ASN A 221 2.85 -4.43 -24.45
C ASN A 221 3.75 -3.31 -23.89
N THR A 222 3.35 -2.05 -24.07
CA THR A 222 4.00 -0.88 -23.48
C THR A 222 3.08 -0.26 -22.42
N THR A 223 3.61 0.64 -21.59
CA THR A 223 2.86 1.27 -20.47
C THR A 223 3.01 2.79 -20.44
N LYS A 224 3.39 3.42 -21.55
CA LYS A 224 3.75 4.84 -21.61
C LYS A 224 2.54 5.75 -21.36
N TYR A 225 1.37 5.37 -21.86
CA TYR A 225 0.11 6.11 -21.75
C TYR A 225 -0.93 5.34 -20.92
N LYS A 226 -0.50 4.31 -20.19
CA LYS A 226 -1.38 3.51 -19.32
C LYS A 226 -2.02 4.41 -18.24
N PRO A 227 -3.36 4.48 -18.17
CA PRO A 227 -4.04 5.22 -17.11
C PRO A 227 -3.74 4.63 -15.74
N ALA A 228 -3.79 5.46 -14.69
CA ALA A 228 -3.62 5.00 -13.32
C ALA A 228 -4.68 3.95 -12.96
N GLU A 229 -4.25 2.77 -12.51
CA GLU A 229 -5.11 1.67 -12.05
C GLU A 229 -5.41 1.75 -10.55
N GLU A 230 -5.01 2.85 -9.93
CA GLU A 230 -5.08 3.06 -8.51
C GLU A 230 -5.30 4.55 -8.19
N GLN A 231 -6.16 4.82 -7.19
CA GLN A 231 -6.33 6.15 -6.64
C GLN A 231 -6.76 6.10 -5.16
N ALA A 232 -6.55 7.23 -4.46
CA ALA A 232 -7.05 7.42 -3.11
C ALA A 232 -8.59 7.52 -3.07
N CYS A 233 -9.19 7.09 -1.96
CA CYS A 233 -10.63 7.11 -1.74
C CYS A 233 -10.96 7.13 -0.23
N THR A 234 -12.22 7.42 0.08
CA THR A 234 -12.74 7.34 1.45
C THR A 234 -13.46 6.02 1.63
N TYR A 235 -12.96 5.17 2.53
CA TYR A 235 -13.61 3.90 2.85
C TYR A 235 -14.94 4.17 3.55
N ALA A 236 -16.03 3.76 2.92
CA ALA A 236 -17.34 3.70 3.54
C ALA A 236 -17.59 2.24 3.94
N PRO A 237 -17.56 1.89 5.25
CA PRO A 237 -17.93 0.55 5.66
C PRO A 237 -19.36 0.29 5.19
N ALA A 238 -19.61 -0.87 4.60
CA ALA A 238 -20.97 -1.32 4.32
C ALA A 238 -21.74 -1.33 5.64
N THR A 239 -22.56 -0.30 5.86
CA THR A 239 -23.55 -0.31 6.94
C THR A 239 -24.45 -1.49 6.65
N THR A 240 -24.45 -2.46 7.56
CA THR A 240 -25.37 -3.59 7.58
C THR A 240 -26.78 -3.03 7.46
N SER A 241 -27.31 -2.97 6.24
CA SER A 241 -28.70 -2.68 6.00
C SER A 241 -29.45 -3.92 6.43
N THR A 242 -29.86 -3.94 7.71
CA THR A 242 -30.98 -4.78 8.14
C THR A 242 -32.11 -4.46 7.19
N THR A 243 -32.33 -5.36 6.23
CA THR A 243 -33.46 -5.30 5.32
C THR A 243 -34.66 -5.66 6.19
N THR A 244 -35.19 -4.65 6.89
CA THR A 244 -36.53 -4.73 7.46
C THR A 244 -37.45 -4.75 6.25
N THR A 245 -37.89 -5.94 5.87
CA THR A 245 -38.98 -6.15 4.93
C THR A 245 -40.20 -5.42 5.49
N THR A 246 -40.46 -4.22 4.99
CA THR A 246 -41.66 -3.44 5.30
C THR A 246 -42.84 -4.12 4.62
N THR A 247 -43.48 -5.05 5.32
CA THR A 247 -44.79 -5.57 4.95
C THR A 247 -45.82 -4.46 5.22
N THR A 248 -46.26 -3.81 4.15
CA THR A 248 -47.31 -2.79 4.17
C THR A 248 -48.62 -3.40 4.68
N THR A 249 -48.95 -3.21 5.96
CA THR A 249 -50.31 -3.40 6.49
C THR A 249 -50.86 -2.04 6.85
N THR A 250 -51.80 -1.57 6.04
CA THR A 250 -52.60 -0.36 6.29
C THR A 250 -53.68 -0.67 7.34
N ILE A 251 -53.87 0.22 8.33
CA ILE A 251 -55.11 0.44 9.13
C ILE A 251 -54.86 1.65 10.10
N PRO A 252 -55.90 2.41 10.49
CA PRO A 252 -55.83 3.87 10.48
C PRO A 252 -55.56 4.57 11.82
N THR A 253 -55.19 5.83 11.65
CA THR A 253 -55.13 7.02 12.51
C THR A 253 -55.80 6.93 13.89
N THR A 254 -55.04 7.25 14.94
CA THR A 254 -55.58 7.87 16.16
C THR A 254 -54.61 8.92 16.67
N THR A 255 -55.09 10.15 16.75
CA THR A 255 -54.37 11.34 17.20
C THR A 255 -54.34 11.37 18.72
N THR A 256 -53.16 11.47 19.33
CA THR A 256 -53.02 11.80 20.76
C THR A 256 -51.82 12.70 20.95
N ILE A 257 -52.06 13.85 21.55
CA ILE A 257 -51.08 14.90 21.86
C ILE A 257 -50.63 14.80 23.32
N LEU A 258 -49.41 15.32 23.58
CA LEU A 258 -48.86 15.87 24.85
C LEU A 258 -47.91 14.93 25.68
N PRO A 259 -47.07 15.45 26.62
CA PRO A 259 -45.80 16.18 26.42
C PRO A 259 -44.57 15.58 27.18
N THR A 260 -43.39 16.19 26.92
CA THR A 260 -42.22 16.38 27.81
C THR A 260 -41.29 15.22 28.25
N ALA A 261 -39.99 15.48 28.00
CA ALA A 261 -38.84 15.41 28.92
C ALA A 261 -37.77 14.31 28.74
N GLY A 262 -36.59 14.77 28.26
CA GLY A 262 -35.25 14.40 28.76
C GLY A 262 -34.37 13.50 27.87
N PRO A 263 -33.03 13.52 28.00
CA PRO A 263 -32.12 14.59 28.43
C PRO A 263 -31.15 15.02 27.31
N THR A 264 -30.63 16.24 27.44
CA THR A 264 -29.64 16.88 26.58
C THR A 264 -28.31 16.14 26.56
N GLY A 265 -27.97 15.53 25.40
CA GLY A 265 -26.62 15.11 25.04
C GLY A 265 -25.93 16.20 24.22
N PHE A 266 -24.94 16.83 24.83
CA PHE A 266 -24.30 18.08 24.46
C PHE A 266 -23.25 17.91 23.34
N PHE A 267 -23.67 17.71 22.09
CA PHE A 267 -22.78 17.87 20.92
C PHE A 267 -23.55 18.48 19.74
N ALA A 268 -23.73 19.81 19.80
CA ALA A 268 -24.30 20.59 18.70
C ALA A 268 -23.31 21.69 18.29
N PHE A 269 -22.71 21.49 17.11
CA PHE A 269 -22.37 22.49 16.11
C PHE A 269 -21.70 23.81 16.56
N ILE A 270 -20.36 23.84 16.53
CA ILE A 270 -19.59 25.09 16.31
C ILE A 270 -19.21 25.19 14.84
N THR A 271 -20.20 25.41 13.98
CA THR A 271 -20.01 25.84 12.57
C THR A 271 -20.48 27.28 12.36
N SER A 272 -20.90 27.99 13.40
CA SER A 272 -21.19 29.42 13.31
C SER A 272 -19.89 30.22 13.24
N PRO A 273 -19.70 31.10 12.23
CA PRO A 273 -18.53 31.97 12.10
C PRO A 273 -18.27 32.79 13.38
N VAL A 274 -19.32 33.12 14.14
CA VAL A 274 -19.23 33.90 15.38
C VAL A 274 -18.53 33.12 16.50
N ALA A 275 -18.75 31.81 16.58
CA ALA A 275 -18.13 30.97 17.61
C ALA A 275 -16.62 30.77 17.36
N ILE A 276 -16.22 30.69 16.08
CA ILE A 276 -14.80 30.59 15.70
C ILE A 276 -14.05 31.87 16.08
N VAL A 277 -14.64 33.05 15.83
CA VAL A 277 -14.05 34.33 16.22
C VAL A 277 -13.86 34.43 17.74
N ALA A 278 -14.84 33.98 18.53
CA ALA A 278 -14.72 33.96 19.99
C ALA A 278 -13.57 33.07 20.48
N ILE A 279 -13.40 31.88 19.89
CA ILE A 279 -12.32 30.95 20.24
C ILE A 279 -10.95 31.54 19.89
N VAL A 280 -10.82 32.19 18.73
CA VAL A 280 -9.56 32.85 18.31
C VAL A 280 -9.19 33.98 19.28
N ILE A 281 -10.15 34.80 19.72
CA ILE A 281 -9.91 35.87 20.70
C ILE A 281 -9.40 35.30 22.03
N ILE A 282 -9.99 34.18 22.50
CA ILE A 282 -9.55 33.51 23.74
C ILE A 282 -8.12 32.99 23.60
N ILE A 283 -7.78 32.35 22.47
CA ILE A 283 -6.43 31.82 22.23
C ILE A 283 -5.40 32.95 22.18
N VAL A 284 -5.70 34.06 21.47
CA VAL A 284 -4.80 35.22 21.40
C VAL A 284 -4.62 35.85 22.78
N GLY A 285 -5.69 35.94 23.59
CA GLY A 285 -5.62 36.43 24.96
C GLY A 285 -4.72 35.57 25.85
N VAL A 286 -4.86 34.24 25.80
CA VAL A 286 -4.05 33.30 26.60
C VAL A 286 -2.59 33.34 26.17
N VAL A 287 -2.32 33.34 24.87
CA VAL A 287 -0.96 33.46 24.32
C VAL A 287 -0.34 34.81 24.69
N GLY A 288 -1.11 35.90 24.61
CA GLY A 288 -0.68 37.24 25.01
C GLY A 288 -0.27 37.30 26.49
N VAL A 289 -1.09 36.75 27.39
CA VAL A 289 -0.76 36.66 28.83
C VAL A 289 0.49 35.81 29.06
N PHE A 290 0.64 34.70 28.33
CA PHE A 290 1.82 33.84 28.43
C PHE A 290 3.09 34.55 27.97
N LEU A 291 3.01 35.32 26.87
CA LEU A 291 4.11 36.13 26.36
C LEU A 291 4.45 37.31 27.30
N LEU A 292 3.44 37.98 27.88
CA LEU A 292 3.66 39.04 28.88
C LEU A 292 4.34 38.53 30.15
N LYS A 293 4.01 37.30 30.59
CA LYS A 293 4.72 36.63 31.69
C LYS A 293 6.15 36.27 31.32
N ARG A 294 6.41 35.87 30.07
CA ARG A 294 7.75 35.50 29.59
C ARG A 294 8.69 36.70 29.41
N VAL A 295 8.14 37.88 29.11
CA VAL A 295 8.91 39.13 28.92
C VAL A 295 9.17 39.87 30.26
N GLY A 296 8.70 39.35 31.40
CA GLY A 296 9.14 39.79 32.72
C GLY A 296 8.66 41.20 33.16
N TRP A 297 7.59 41.72 32.54
CA TRP A 297 7.11 43.09 32.76
C TRP A 297 6.27 43.30 34.04
N LEU A 298 5.92 42.24 34.77
CA LEU A 298 5.24 42.32 36.06
C LEU A 298 6.20 41.94 37.19
N LYS A 299 7.11 42.84 37.54
CA LYS A 299 7.71 42.83 38.88
C LYS A 299 6.77 43.61 39.81
N PRO A 300 6.24 43.00 40.88
CA PRO A 300 5.49 43.76 41.88
C PRO A 300 6.44 44.76 42.53
N LYS A 301 6.06 46.04 42.53
CA LYS A 301 6.72 47.04 43.37
C LYS A 301 6.38 46.71 44.83
N LEU A 302 7.40 46.37 45.61
CA LEU A 302 7.36 46.59 47.07
C LEU A 302 7.45 48.09 47.35
#